data_AF-A0A1I3NIG6-F1
#
_entry.id   AF-A0A1I3NIG6-F1
#
_cell.length_a   1.000
_cell.length_b   1.000
_cell.length_c   1.000
_cell.angle_alpha   90.00
_cell.angle_beta   90.00
_cell.angle_gamma   90.00
#
_symmetry.space_group_name_H-M   'P 1'
#
loop_
_entity.id
_entity.type
_entity.pdbx_description
1 polymer ?
#
loop_
_entity_poly.entity_id
_entity_poly.type
_entity_poly.pdbx_seq_one_letter_code
_entity_poly.pdbx_strand_id
1 'polypeptide(L)'
;MSSFDEQLALSSPPVPARSLELDAEFVRVIAQAEGSAVPRRKLRSRSVVIGSVVALGALGAGGAAAAAGLVPWFESAPLHGVVTTSTDARCTLTFGVKELDVPAAPVSDAVRARAKAAAEKYLKDFDLSTLSVAQATRAVSPRSTVDSETGPAMTVDEHEVNAVYEEVGRRVDAELVEQHLPVTAVSLSMASACDGDDR
;
A
#
# COMPACT_ATOMS: atom_id res chain seq x y z
N MET A 1 4.56 -22.73 -45.59
CA MET A 1 3.75 -22.56 -44.37
C MET A 1 4.74 -22.55 -43.22
N SER A 2 5.22 -21.38 -42.80
CA SER A 2 6.09 -21.26 -41.61
C SER A 2 5.22 -21.41 -40.37
N SER A 3 5.71 -22.16 -39.38
CA SER A 3 4.96 -22.45 -38.16
C SER A 3 4.85 -21.19 -37.30
N PHE A 4 3.75 -21.10 -36.56
CA PHE A 4 3.49 -20.03 -35.60
C PHE A 4 4.66 -19.80 -34.60
N ASP A 5 5.40 -20.86 -34.29
CA ASP A 5 6.59 -20.82 -33.43
C ASP A 5 7.73 -19.96 -34.01
N GLU A 6 7.87 -19.90 -35.34
CA GLU A 6 8.89 -19.08 -36.00
C GLU A 6 8.57 -17.58 -35.88
N GLN A 7 7.28 -17.21 -35.85
CA GLN A 7 6.85 -15.82 -35.67
C GLN A 7 6.99 -15.37 -34.20
N LEU A 8 6.77 -16.27 -33.25
CA LEU A 8 6.98 -16.03 -31.81
C LEU A 8 8.46 -15.81 -31.46
N ALA A 9 9.36 -16.55 -32.11
CA ALA A 9 10.79 -16.38 -31.93
C ALA A 9 11.30 -15.02 -32.45
N LEU A 10 10.67 -14.47 -33.49
CA LEU A 10 11.03 -13.17 -34.08
C LEU A 10 10.38 -11.97 -33.37
N SER A 11 9.31 -12.17 -32.60
CA SER A 11 8.59 -11.08 -31.91
C SER A 11 9.14 -10.75 -30.52
N SER A 12 10.09 -11.53 -30.00
CA SER A 12 10.66 -11.29 -28.68
C SER A 12 11.84 -10.32 -28.79
N PRO A 13 11.77 -9.11 -28.20
CA PRO A 13 12.91 -8.20 -28.20
C PRO A 13 14.10 -8.88 -27.48
N PRO A 14 15.35 -8.69 -27.95
CA PRO A 14 16.51 -9.29 -27.31
C PRO A 14 16.60 -8.79 -25.87
N VAL A 15 16.41 -9.70 -24.92
CA VAL A 15 16.62 -9.41 -23.50
C VAL A 15 18.12 -9.14 -23.33
N PRO A 16 18.54 -7.93 -22.94
CA PRO A 16 19.96 -7.64 -22.76
C PRO A 16 20.53 -8.62 -21.73
N ALA A 17 21.66 -9.25 -22.08
CA ALA A 17 22.37 -10.13 -21.17
C ALA A 17 22.71 -9.35 -19.88
N ARG A 18 22.41 -9.96 -18.72
CA ARG A 18 22.68 -9.37 -17.41
C ARG A 18 24.16 -8.97 -17.34
N SER A 19 24.44 -7.72 -17.01
CA SER A 19 25.81 -7.26 -16.81
C SER A 19 26.33 -7.80 -15.47
N LEU A 20 27.64 -8.07 -15.38
CA LEU A 20 28.29 -8.51 -14.13
C LEU A 20 28.10 -7.51 -12.98
N GLU A 21 27.85 -6.24 -13.31
CA GLU A 21 27.56 -5.17 -12.36
C GLU A 21 26.17 -5.33 -11.73
N LEU A 22 25.18 -5.80 -12.51
CA LEU A 22 23.83 -6.09 -12.01
C LEU A 22 23.82 -7.33 -11.10
N ASP A 23 24.60 -8.36 -11.45
CA ASP A 23 24.73 -9.56 -10.61
C ASP A 23 25.40 -9.24 -9.26
N ALA A 24 26.38 -8.31 -9.25
CA ALA A 24 27.01 -7.86 -8.01
C ALA A 24 26.04 -7.09 -7.10
N GLU A 25 25.20 -6.23 -7.67
CA GLU A 25 24.13 -5.53 -6.94
C GLU A 25 23.07 -6.51 -6.42
N PHE A 26 22.65 -7.51 -7.23
CA PHE A 26 21.70 -8.53 -6.79
C PHE A 26 22.24 -9.37 -5.64
N VAL A 27 23.49 -9.81 -5.69
CA VAL A 27 24.14 -10.54 -4.60
C VAL A 27 24.22 -9.68 -3.34
N ARG A 28 24.46 -8.38 -3.49
CA ARG A 28 24.50 -7.44 -2.35
C ARG A 28 23.13 -7.27 -1.70
N VAL A 29 22.07 -7.12 -2.48
CA VAL A 29 20.69 -7.00 -1.97
C VAL A 29 20.25 -8.29 -1.27
N ILE A 30 20.58 -9.45 -1.84
CA ILE A 30 20.28 -10.76 -1.22
C ILE A 30 21.06 -10.93 0.09
N ALA A 31 22.36 -10.60 0.13
CA ALA A 31 23.16 -10.71 1.35
C ALA A 31 22.66 -9.76 2.46
N GLN A 32 22.13 -8.59 2.11
CA GLN A 32 21.57 -7.62 3.06
C GLN A 32 20.20 -8.10 3.59
N ALA A 33 19.41 -8.78 2.76
CA ALA A 33 18.17 -9.44 3.16
C ALA A 33 18.43 -10.67 4.06
N GLU A 34 19.40 -11.51 3.73
CA GLU A 34 19.77 -12.69 4.52
C GLU A 34 20.45 -12.33 5.85
N GLY A 35 21.24 -11.24 5.88
CA GLY A 35 21.82 -10.70 7.11
C GLY A 35 20.78 -10.21 8.12
N SER A 36 19.58 -9.86 7.64
CA SER A 36 18.44 -9.45 8.46
C SER A 36 17.63 -10.64 9.00
N ALA A 37 17.87 -11.86 8.48
CA ALA A 37 17.09 -13.06 8.77
C ALA A 37 17.73 -14.01 9.79
N VAL A 38 18.89 -13.67 10.38
CA VAL A 38 19.55 -14.56 11.36
C VAL A 38 18.79 -14.55 12.70
N PRO A 39 18.28 -15.69 13.19
CA PRO A 39 17.54 -15.76 14.43
C PRO A 39 18.48 -15.61 15.63
N ARG A 40 18.42 -14.45 16.32
CA ARG A 40 19.13 -14.25 17.59
C ARG A 40 18.50 -15.09 18.70
N ARG A 41 19.31 -16.01 19.23
CA ARG A 41 19.01 -16.87 20.40
C ARG A 41 18.56 -16.05 21.62
N LYS A 42 17.47 -16.53 22.22
CA LYS A 42 16.77 -16.16 23.46
C LYS A 42 17.62 -15.44 24.53
N LEU A 43 17.16 -14.25 24.93
CA LEU A 43 17.31 -13.71 26.28
C LEU A 43 15.98 -13.05 26.72
N ARG A 44 15.66 -13.24 28.00
CA ARG A 44 14.34 -13.18 28.64
C ARG A 44 13.63 -11.82 28.57
N SER A 45 12.31 -11.93 28.50
CA SER A 45 11.25 -11.01 28.98
C SER A 45 11.33 -9.54 28.55
N ARG A 46 10.63 -9.23 27.47
CA ARG A 46 9.65 -8.12 27.35
C ARG A 46 8.91 -8.34 26.04
N SER A 47 7.59 -8.26 26.10
CA SER A 47 6.66 -8.41 24.97
C SER A 47 7.09 -7.53 23.80
N VAL A 48 7.60 -8.16 22.74
CA VAL A 48 7.93 -7.52 21.46
C VAL A 48 6.74 -7.74 20.54
N VAL A 49 5.97 -6.67 20.36
CA VAL A 49 4.95 -6.56 19.31
C VAL A 49 5.70 -6.47 17.98
N ILE A 50 5.57 -7.50 17.14
CA ILE A 50 6.13 -7.54 15.80
C ILE A 50 5.15 -6.78 14.90
N GLY A 51 5.45 -5.50 14.67
CA GLY A 51 4.71 -4.63 13.77
C GLY A 51 5.26 -4.71 12.35
N SER A 52 4.51 -5.31 11.44
CA SER A 52 4.74 -5.29 10.00
C SER A 52 4.48 -3.85 9.43
N VAL A 53 5.11 -3.44 8.30
CA VAL A 53 4.95 -2.11 7.61
C VAL A 53 4.50 -2.25 6.13
N VAL A 54 3.26 -1.89 5.77
CA VAL A 54 2.62 -1.87 4.45
C VAL A 54 2.91 -0.45 4.02
N ALA A 55 4.09 -0.26 3.47
CA ALA A 55 4.22 0.67 2.37
C ALA A 55 3.94 -0.15 1.12
N LEU A 56 2.69 -0.22 0.69
CA LEU A 56 2.34 -0.80 -0.61
C LEU A 56 2.73 0.19 -1.71
N GLY A 57 4.04 0.28 -1.97
CA GLY A 57 4.54 0.22 -3.32
C GLY A 57 4.83 -1.25 -3.58
N ALA A 58 3.93 -1.94 -4.29
CA ALA A 58 4.11 -3.29 -4.84
C ALA A 58 5.02 -4.24 -4.01
N LEU A 59 4.46 -4.82 -2.94
CA LEU A 59 4.78 -6.12 -2.30
C LEU A 59 4.26 -6.08 -0.85
N GLY A 60 3.30 -6.94 -0.53
CA GLY A 60 2.59 -6.92 0.75
C GLY A 60 3.46 -7.36 1.93
N ALA A 61 3.69 -6.48 2.91
CA ALA A 61 4.06 -6.84 4.29
C ALA A 61 4.06 -5.66 5.28
N GLY A 62 2.89 -5.07 5.60
CA GLY A 62 2.52 -4.84 7.01
C GLY A 62 1.72 -3.64 7.59
N GLY A 63 0.46 -3.81 7.95
CA GLY A 63 -0.34 -2.70 8.49
C GLY A 63 0.14 -2.05 9.81
N ALA A 64 1.09 -2.63 10.55
CA ALA A 64 1.23 -2.38 11.99
C ALA A 64 2.16 -1.24 12.45
N ALA A 65 3.16 -0.76 11.68
CA ALA A 65 4.01 0.34 12.18
C ALA A 65 3.29 1.70 12.27
N ALA A 66 2.26 1.91 11.46
CA ALA A 66 1.63 3.22 11.37
C ALA A 66 0.57 3.45 12.46
N ALA A 67 0.10 2.40 13.14
CA ALA A 67 -0.78 2.52 14.31
C ALA A 67 -0.02 2.85 15.62
N ALA A 68 1.30 2.63 15.67
CA ALA A 68 2.14 2.89 16.85
C ALA A 68 2.74 4.31 16.91
N GLY A 69 2.33 5.21 16.00
CA GLY A 69 2.90 6.57 15.92
C GLY A 69 4.35 6.62 15.44
N LEU A 70 4.89 5.52 14.91
CA LEU A 70 6.30 5.42 14.50
C LEU A 70 6.58 6.03 13.11
N VAL A 71 5.55 6.54 12.44
CA VAL A 71 5.69 7.29 11.20
C VAL A 71 5.27 8.73 11.49
N PRO A 72 6.23 9.68 11.59
CA PRO A 72 5.98 11.01 12.14
C PRO A 72 4.95 11.83 11.34
N TRP A 73 4.71 11.51 10.07
CA TRP A 73 3.68 12.19 9.28
C TRP A 73 2.23 11.76 9.60
N PHE A 74 2.02 10.66 10.34
CA PHE A 74 0.67 10.23 10.75
C PHE A 74 0.23 10.86 12.08
N GLU A 75 1.13 11.53 12.81
CA GLU A 75 0.78 12.28 14.04
C GLU A 75 -0.19 13.44 13.77
N SER A 76 -0.24 13.93 12.53
CA SER A 76 -1.15 14.98 12.04
C SER A 76 -1.97 14.50 10.85
N ALA A 77 -2.28 13.19 10.83
CA ALA A 77 -3.12 12.60 9.80
C ALA A 77 -4.48 13.32 9.70
N PRO A 78 -4.91 13.72 8.48
CA PRO A 78 -6.18 14.42 8.30
C PRO A 78 -7.40 13.56 8.65
N LEU A 79 -7.30 12.24 8.53
CA LEU A 79 -8.42 11.33 8.79
C LEU A 79 -8.00 10.18 9.70
N HIS A 80 -8.81 9.95 10.73
CA HIS A 80 -8.70 8.84 11.65
C HIS A 80 -10.10 8.33 12.01
N GLY A 81 -10.30 7.03 11.99
CA GLY A 81 -11.59 6.43 12.36
C GLY A 81 -11.54 4.92 12.48
N VAL A 82 -12.69 4.32 12.76
CA VAL A 82 -12.82 2.88 12.96
C VAL A 82 -13.86 2.34 11.99
N VAL A 83 -13.54 1.22 11.34
CA VAL A 83 -14.48 0.42 10.55
C VAL A 83 -14.66 -0.95 11.19
N THR A 84 -15.84 -1.54 11.01
CA THR A 84 -16.13 -2.92 11.43
C THR A 84 -16.21 -3.78 10.17
N THR A 85 -15.41 -4.85 10.15
CA THR A 85 -15.36 -5.82 9.04
C THR A 85 -16.48 -6.85 9.16
N SER A 86 -16.64 -7.70 8.15
CA SER A 86 -17.63 -8.79 8.17
C SER A 86 -17.34 -9.90 9.20
N THR A 87 -16.13 -9.94 9.75
CA THR A 87 -15.73 -10.85 10.84
C THR A 87 -15.97 -10.27 12.23
N ASP A 88 -16.62 -9.11 12.31
CA ASP A 88 -16.78 -8.29 13.52
C ASP A 88 -15.47 -7.70 14.09
N ALA A 89 -14.35 -7.79 13.35
CA ALA A 89 -13.12 -7.13 13.75
C ALA A 89 -13.26 -5.60 13.66
N ARG A 90 -12.69 -4.91 14.66
CA ARG A 90 -12.67 -3.44 14.69
C ARG A 90 -11.32 -2.95 14.20
N CYS A 91 -11.31 -2.35 13.02
CA CYS A 91 -10.11 -1.84 12.38
C CYS A 91 -10.04 -0.33 12.51
N THR A 92 -9.05 0.16 13.26
CA THR A 92 -8.68 1.57 13.30
C THR A 92 -7.88 1.90 12.05
N LEU A 93 -8.35 2.89 11.29
CA LEU A 93 -7.73 3.37 10.06
C LEU A 93 -7.25 4.81 10.25
N THR A 94 -6.04 5.09 9.74
CA THR A 94 -5.49 6.44 9.72
C THR A 94 -4.99 6.74 8.31
N PHE A 95 -5.42 7.84 7.71
CA PHE A 95 -5.04 8.23 6.35
C PHE A 95 -4.17 9.48 6.35
N GLY A 96 -3.13 9.47 5.51
CA GLY A 96 -2.22 10.60 5.29
C GLY A 96 -2.05 10.90 3.81
N VAL A 97 -1.64 12.12 3.50
CA VAL A 97 -1.37 12.58 2.14
C VAL A 97 0.06 13.10 2.05
N LYS A 98 0.77 12.72 1.00
CA LYS A 98 2.11 13.22 0.69
C LYS A 98 2.15 13.77 -0.73
N GLU A 99 2.92 14.83 -0.94
CA GLU A 99 3.24 15.29 -2.30
C GLU A 99 4.09 14.24 -3.03
N LEU A 100 3.77 14.03 -4.30
CA LEU A 100 4.54 13.19 -5.20
C LEU A 100 5.38 14.07 -6.12
N ASP A 101 6.67 13.78 -6.16
CA ASP A 101 7.57 14.29 -7.19
C ASP A 101 7.82 13.17 -8.21
N VAL A 102 7.18 13.30 -9.37
CA VAL A 102 7.29 12.33 -10.47
C VAL A 102 8.08 12.98 -11.60
N PRO A 103 9.36 12.63 -11.81
CA PRO A 103 10.20 13.25 -12.83
C PRO A 103 9.64 13.14 -14.25
N ALA A 104 8.91 12.04 -14.54
CA ALA A 104 8.30 11.80 -15.85
C ALA A 104 7.06 12.66 -16.13
N ALA A 105 6.46 13.28 -15.12
CA ALA A 105 5.27 14.11 -15.24
C ALA A 105 5.40 15.31 -14.27
N PRO A 106 6.26 16.29 -14.60
CA PRO A 106 6.57 17.37 -13.68
C PRO A 106 5.35 18.25 -13.41
N VAL A 107 5.07 18.45 -12.13
CA VAL A 107 4.05 19.36 -11.62
C VAL A 107 4.75 20.45 -10.82
N SER A 108 4.35 21.71 -10.96
CA SER A 108 4.96 22.80 -10.18
C SER A 108 4.71 22.63 -8.67
N ASP A 109 5.64 23.10 -7.84
CA ASP A 109 5.50 23.06 -6.37
C ASP A 109 4.19 23.69 -5.88
N ALA A 110 3.78 24.82 -6.48
CA ALA A 110 2.54 25.49 -6.11
C ALA A 110 1.30 24.61 -6.38
N VAL A 111 1.30 23.84 -7.47
CA VAL A 111 0.20 22.92 -7.80
C VAL A 111 0.23 21.69 -6.90
N ARG A 112 1.41 21.16 -6.56
CA ARG A 112 1.55 20.06 -5.58
C ARG A 112 1.03 20.44 -4.21
N ALA A 113 1.46 21.59 -3.70
CA ALA A 113 1.00 22.10 -2.42
C ALA A 113 -0.53 22.32 -2.41
N ARG A 114 -1.10 22.82 -3.51
CA ARG A 114 -2.55 22.98 -3.65
C ARG A 114 -3.29 21.65 -3.71
N ALA A 115 -2.80 20.67 -4.45
CA ALA A 115 -3.37 19.31 -4.51
C ALA A 115 -3.32 18.63 -3.14
N LYS A 116 -2.19 18.73 -2.42
CA LYS A 116 -2.08 18.21 -1.06
C LYS A 116 -3.08 18.87 -0.12
N ALA A 117 -3.16 20.20 -0.11
CA ALA A 117 -4.10 20.92 0.76
C ALA A 117 -5.57 20.57 0.46
N ALA A 118 -5.92 20.38 -0.82
CA ALA A 118 -7.25 19.94 -1.22
C ALA A 118 -7.57 18.53 -0.72
N ALA A 119 -6.66 17.57 -0.92
CA ALA A 119 -6.82 16.20 -0.45
C ALA A 119 -6.86 16.11 1.09
N GLU A 120 -6.00 16.84 1.80
CA GLU A 120 -6.00 16.89 3.26
C GLU A 120 -7.31 17.48 3.80
N LYS A 121 -7.81 18.56 3.17
CA LYS A 121 -9.09 19.14 3.54
C LYS A 121 -10.24 18.15 3.34
N TYR A 122 -10.29 17.49 2.20
CA TYR A 122 -11.30 16.47 1.91
C TYR A 122 -11.31 15.37 2.96
N LEU A 123 -10.13 14.79 3.25
CA LEU A 123 -9.99 13.73 4.24
C LEU A 123 -10.39 14.20 5.64
N LYS A 124 -10.08 15.44 6.01
CA LYS A 124 -10.47 16.00 7.32
C LYS A 124 -11.98 16.13 7.50
N ASP A 125 -12.68 16.44 6.42
CA ASP A 125 -14.13 16.59 6.41
C ASP A 125 -14.84 15.24 6.10
N PHE A 126 -14.08 14.18 5.80
CA PHE A 126 -14.60 12.88 5.40
C PHE A 126 -15.09 12.07 6.60
N ASP A 127 -16.32 11.55 6.51
CA ASP A 127 -16.89 10.64 7.51
C ASP A 127 -16.83 9.19 7.03
N LEU A 128 -15.95 8.40 7.67
CA LEU A 128 -15.77 6.97 7.38
C LEU A 128 -17.05 6.15 7.64
N SER A 129 -17.96 6.61 8.51
CA SER A 129 -19.22 5.90 8.77
C SER A 129 -20.17 5.88 7.57
N THR A 130 -19.95 6.77 6.60
CA THR A 130 -20.70 6.80 5.35
C THR A 130 -20.27 5.72 4.36
N LEU A 131 -19.16 5.03 4.62
CA LEU A 131 -18.67 3.93 3.80
C LEU A 131 -19.28 2.60 4.23
N SER A 132 -19.87 1.90 3.26
CA SER A 132 -20.24 0.50 3.42
C SER A 132 -19.07 -0.39 2.98
N VAL A 133 -18.48 -1.13 3.92
CA VAL A 133 -17.41 -2.11 3.62
C VAL A 133 -17.86 -3.09 2.54
N ALA A 134 -19.09 -3.63 2.64
CA ALA A 134 -19.64 -4.54 1.63
C ALA A 134 -19.84 -3.90 0.25
N GLN A 135 -20.03 -2.58 0.14
CA GLN A 135 -20.04 -1.88 -1.15
C GLN A 135 -18.61 -1.68 -1.66
N ALA A 136 -17.68 -1.29 -0.80
CA ALA A 136 -16.28 -1.12 -1.16
C ALA A 136 -15.68 -2.44 -1.69
N THR A 137 -15.92 -3.57 -1.03
CA THR A 137 -15.38 -4.89 -1.43
C THR A 137 -15.92 -5.36 -2.78
N ARG A 138 -17.11 -4.92 -3.21
CA ARG A 138 -17.66 -5.26 -4.52
C ARG A 138 -16.98 -4.56 -5.69
N ALA A 139 -16.29 -3.45 -5.41
CA ALA A 139 -15.62 -2.64 -6.42
C ALA A 139 -14.15 -3.04 -6.63
N VAL A 140 -13.60 -3.91 -5.76
CA VAL A 140 -12.21 -4.35 -5.82
C VAL A 140 -12.10 -5.78 -6.35
N SER A 141 -10.90 -6.15 -6.79
CA SER A 141 -10.63 -7.51 -7.30
C SER A 141 -10.84 -8.56 -6.21
N PRO A 142 -11.31 -9.78 -6.54
CA PRO A 142 -11.49 -10.84 -5.56
C PRO A 142 -10.21 -11.12 -4.77
N ARG A 143 -10.37 -11.44 -3.48
CA ARG A 143 -9.27 -11.84 -2.60
C ARG A 143 -8.40 -12.91 -3.25
N SER A 144 -7.09 -12.67 -3.33
CA SER A 144 -6.14 -13.67 -3.80
C SER A 144 -6.13 -14.88 -2.86
N THR A 145 -6.44 -16.05 -3.40
CA THR A 145 -6.36 -17.32 -2.69
C THR A 145 -5.00 -17.95 -2.97
N VAL A 146 -4.11 -17.93 -1.98
CA VAL A 146 -2.79 -18.61 -1.93
C VAL A 146 -2.17 -18.88 -3.31
N ASP A 147 -1.28 -17.99 -3.74
CA ASP A 147 -0.27 -18.30 -4.77
C ASP A 147 1.07 -18.47 -4.05
N SER A 148 1.71 -19.62 -4.27
CA SER A 148 3.01 -19.98 -3.70
C SER A 148 4.11 -18.97 -4.00
N GLU A 149 3.94 -18.13 -5.03
CA GLU A 149 4.91 -17.09 -5.41
C GLU A 149 4.60 -15.69 -4.83
N THR A 150 3.38 -15.44 -4.32
CA THR A 150 2.94 -14.11 -3.86
C THR A 150 2.93 -13.93 -2.34
N GLY A 151 3.30 -14.97 -1.57
CA GLY A 151 3.33 -14.94 -0.11
C GLY A 151 2.03 -15.46 0.54
N PRO A 152 1.83 -15.21 1.86
CA PRO A 152 0.67 -15.72 2.57
C PRO A 152 -0.63 -15.12 2.01
N ALA A 153 -1.73 -15.89 2.08
CA ALA A 153 -3.04 -15.40 1.65
C ALA A 153 -3.47 -14.20 2.49
N MET A 154 -3.96 -13.17 1.81
CA MET A 154 -4.61 -12.02 2.43
C MET A 154 -5.81 -12.49 3.25
N THR A 155 -5.94 -11.99 4.48
CA THR A 155 -7.10 -12.28 5.35
C THR A 155 -8.36 -11.59 4.83
N VAL A 156 -9.53 -11.97 5.34
CA VAL A 156 -10.80 -11.30 4.98
C VAL A 156 -10.76 -9.83 5.43
N ASP A 157 -10.27 -9.57 6.65
CA ASP A 157 -10.19 -8.22 7.20
C ASP A 157 -9.20 -7.34 6.43
N GLU A 158 -8.04 -7.87 6.06
CA GLU A 158 -7.07 -7.15 5.22
C GLU A 158 -7.65 -6.80 3.86
N HIS A 159 -8.41 -7.73 3.26
CA HIS A 159 -9.06 -7.50 1.98
C HIS A 159 -10.12 -6.40 2.05
N GLU A 160 -10.95 -6.42 3.10
CA GLU A 160 -11.99 -5.41 3.33
C GLU A 160 -11.40 -4.04 3.67
N VAL A 161 -10.34 -3.99 4.48
CA VAL A 161 -9.60 -2.76 4.78
C VAL A 161 -8.96 -2.18 3.52
N ASN A 162 -8.37 -3.02 2.66
CA ASN A 162 -7.86 -2.57 1.36
C ASN A 162 -8.97 -2.03 0.45
N ALA A 163 -10.16 -2.63 0.48
CA ALA A 163 -11.30 -2.11 -0.27
C ALA A 163 -11.73 -0.71 0.21
N VAL A 164 -11.73 -0.49 1.53
CA VAL A 164 -11.98 0.84 2.12
C VAL A 164 -10.91 1.83 1.68
N TYR A 165 -9.63 1.43 1.68
CA TYR A 165 -8.53 2.26 1.19
C TYR A 165 -8.74 2.70 -0.27
N GLU A 166 -9.06 1.77 -1.16
CA GLU A 166 -9.29 2.06 -2.58
C GLU A 166 -10.51 2.97 -2.80
N GLU A 167 -11.57 2.80 -2.03
CA GLU A 167 -12.75 3.67 -2.09
C GLU A 167 -12.43 5.10 -1.61
N VAL A 168 -11.69 5.26 -0.50
CA VAL A 168 -11.23 6.58 -0.06
C VAL A 168 -10.33 7.23 -1.11
N GLY A 169 -9.40 6.46 -1.70
CA GLY A 169 -8.55 6.90 -2.79
C GLY A 169 -9.35 7.43 -3.99
N ARG A 170 -10.33 6.66 -4.46
CA ARG A 170 -11.21 7.08 -5.57
C ARG A 170 -11.96 8.37 -5.27
N ARG A 171 -12.40 8.57 -4.03
CA ARG A 171 -13.09 9.80 -3.62
C ARG A 171 -12.17 11.00 -3.54
N VAL A 172 -10.95 10.83 -3.04
CA VAL A 172 -9.92 11.88 -3.07
C VAL A 172 -9.58 12.24 -4.52
N ASP A 173 -9.41 11.25 -5.40
CA ASP A 173 -9.15 11.50 -6.81
C ASP A 173 -10.29 12.29 -7.47
N ALA A 174 -11.54 11.93 -7.18
CA ALA A 174 -12.71 12.65 -7.69
C ALA A 174 -12.73 14.13 -7.23
N GLU A 175 -12.40 14.40 -5.97
CA GLU A 175 -12.30 15.76 -5.43
C GLU A 175 -11.20 16.57 -6.14
N LEU A 176 -10.03 15.98 -6.34
CA LEU A 176 -8.93 16.65 -7.04
C LEU A 176 -9.31 16.95 -8.50
N VAL A 177 -9.98 16.02 -9.17
CA VAL A 177 -10.49 16.21 -10.54
C VAL A 177 -11.52 17.34 -10.60
N GLU A 178 -12.45 17.41 -9.65
CA GLU A 178 -13.45 18.47 -9.55
C GLU A 178 -12.80 19.86 -9.40
N GLN A 179 -11.70 19.94 -8.64
CA GLN A 179 -10.92 21.15 -8.47
C GLN A 179 -9.90 21.43 -9.59
N HIS A 180 -9.87 20.62 -10.65
CA HIS A 180 -8.90 20.67 -11.75
C HIS A 180 -7.44 20.55 -11.29
N LEU A 181 -7.19 19.69 -10.30
CA LEU A 181 -5.86 19.38 -9.76
C LEU A 181 -5.40 17.99 -10.24
N PRO A 182 -4.10 17.82 -10.53
CA PRO A 182 -3.57 16.54 -10.98
C PRO A 182 -3.55 15.53 -9.83
N VAL A 183 -4.23 14.39 -10.00
CA VAL A 183 -4.21 13.27 -9.04
C VAL A 183 -2.80 12.70 -8.82
N THR A 184 -1.93 12.79 -9.83
CA THR A 184 -0.54 12.32 -9.75
C THR A 184 0.38 13.22 -8.91
N ALA A 185 -0.11 14.37 -8.42
CA ALA A 185 0.66 15.27 -7.57
C ALA A 185 0.70 14.84 -6.10
N VAL A 186 -0.14 13.89 -5.69
CA VAL A 186 -0.22 13.41 -4.32
C VAL A 186 -0.30 11.90 -4.25
N SER A 187 0.12 11.34 -3.13
CA SER A 187 -0.04 9.94 -2.77
C SER A 187 -0.84 9.85 -1.48
N LEU A 188 -1.87 9.01 -1.50
CA LEU A 188 -2.59 8.60 -0.31
C LEU A 188 -1.82 7.47 0.38
N SER A 189 -1.84 7.46 1.71
CA SER A 189 -1.26 6.37 2.51
C SER A 189 -2.20 6.04 3.65
N MET A 190 -2.25 4.77 4.04
CA MET A 190 -3.11 4.31 5.13
C MET A 190 -2.34 3.43 6.13
N ALA A 191 -2.62 3.66 7.40
CA ALA A 191 -2.32 2.78 8.52
C ALA A 191 -3.58 2.00 8.89
N SER A 192 -3.44 0.74 9.31
CA SER A 192 -4.56 -0.02 9.85
C SER A 192 -4.13 -0.89 11.03
N ALA A 193 -4.91 -0.86 12.12
CA ALA A 193 -4.80 -1.81 13.21
C ALA A 193 -6.17 -2.42 13.50
N CYS A 194 -6.27 -3.73 13.35
CA CYS A 194 -7.49 -4.48 13.63
C CYS A 194 -7.33 -5.25 14.94
N ASP A 195 -8.26 -5.05 15.85
CA ASP A 195 -8.40 -5.93 17.01
C ASP A 195 -9.16 -7.17 16.53
N GLY A 196 -8.43 -8.27 16.34
CA GLY A 196 -9.02 -9.59 16.12
C GLY A 196 -9.44 -10.20 17.45
N ASP A 197 -10.63 -10.81 17.51
CA ASP A 197 -11.04 -11.65 18.64
C ASP A 197 -10.05 -12.83 18.72
N ASP A 198 -9.27 -12.94 19.80
CA ASP A 198 -8.37 -14.06 20.10
C ASP A 198 -9.17 -15.36 20.38
N ARG A 199 -9.94 -15.84 19.41
CA ARG A 199 -10.76 -17.06 19.52
C ARG A 199 -10.39 -18.15 18.52
#